data_AF-A0A5N6F458-F1
#
_entry.id   AF-A0A5N6F458-F1
#
_cell.length_a   1.000
_cell.length_b   1.000
_cell.length_c   1.000
_cell.angle_alpha   90.00
_cell.angle_beta   90.00
_cell.angle_gamma   90.00
#
_symmetry.space_group_name_H-M   'P 1'
#
loop_
_entity.id
_entity.type
_entity.pdbx_description
1 polymer ?
#
loop_
_entity_poly.entity_id
_entity_poly.type
_entity_poly.pdbx_seq_one_letter_code
_entity_poly.pdbx_strand_id
1 'polypeptide(L)'
;MKGVRQKLKTLIPRYSKKRAQEDEPSSFVRVEEAIEVDIQTTIHTDDEKEKILTGPLDYLRENPGKDIRGKLIDAFNEFLEVPNDKLDVIKRIIDLLHNASLLIDDIQDSSTLRRGVPVAHSIFGVAQTINSANYAYFIAQRELTLLTNPISFSIYTEELLHLHRGQGMELHWRDTLQCPSEEEYIQMALDKTGGLFRLAIRLMQAESASGIDYVPLVETLGLLFQIRDDYQNLQSDTYSTNKGFCEDIGEGKFSYPIIHSIRSRPEDLRLLSILKQRSEDLTVRKYAVEYIESTGSFDYCERKIASLLQQAREQVRRSIADTTHRGSQIEKILNMLEIDKN
;
A
#
# COMPACT_ATOMS: atom_id res chain seq x y z
N MET A 1 -12.66 52.01 -29.79
CA MET A 1 -12.54 53.08 -28.78
C MET A 1 -12.92 52.47 -27.44
N LYS A 2 -11.95 52.03 -26.64
CA LYS A 2 -11.17 52.78 -25.64
C LYS A 2 -11.85 52.78 -24.26
N GLY A 3 -11.19 52.10 -23.32
CA GLY A 3 -11.22 52.39 -21.89
C GLY A 3 -11.80 51.25 -21.04
N VAL A 4 -11.17 50.76 -19.97
CA VAL A 4 -9.88 51.05 -19.33
C VAL A 4 -9.54 49.77 -18.54
N ARG A 5 -8.45 49.07 -18.90
CA ARG A 5 -7.76 48.10 -18.02
C ARG A 5 -6.68 48.86 -17.26
N GLN A 6 -6.75 48.94 -15.93
CA GLN A 6 -5.61 49.38 -15.13
C GLN A 6 -5.66 48.90 -13.67
N LYS A 7 -4.45 48.60 -13.15
CA LYS A 7 -4.04 48.15 -11.79
C LYS A 7 -4.01 46.62 -11.64
N LEU A 8 -2.91 45.92 -11.34
CA LEU A 8 -1.57 46.27 -10.86
C LEU A 8 -0.49 45.45 -11.61
N LYS A 9 0.52 46.12 -12.18
CA LYS A 9 1.81 45.54 -12.57
C LYS A 9 2.89 46.52 -12.10
N THR A 10 3.45 46.31 -10.93
CA THR A 10 4.66 47.02 -10.46
C THR A 10 5.36 46.18 -9.40
N LEU A 11 6.34 45.36 -9.83
CA LEU A 11 7.57 45.02 -9.10
C LEU A 11 8.39 44.04 -9.95
N ILE A 12 9.01 44.55 -11.02
CA ILE A 12 10.12 43.91 -11.70
C ILE A 12 11.17 45.01 -11.93
N PRO A 13 12.34 44.97 -11.28
CA PRO A 13 13.40 45.93 -11.56
C PRO A 13 13.94 45.74 -12.98
N ARG A 14 13.94 46.84 -13.75
CA ARG A 14 14.51 46.92 -15.09
C ARG A 14 16.04 46.85 -15.02
N TYR A 15 16.64 45.78 -15.54
CA TYR A 15 18.06 45.78 -15.86
C TYR A 15 18.30 46.57 -17.16
N SER A 16 19.08 47.64 -17.04
CA SER A 16 19.54 48.51 -18.13
C SER A 16 20.80 47.94 -18.77
N LYS A 17 20.81 47.81 -20.11
CA LYS A 17 21.99 47.46 -20.90
C LYS A 17 22.91 48.69 -21.04
N LYS A 18 24.13 48.61 -20.50
CA LYS A 18 25.31 49.35 -20.99
C LYS A 18 26.49 48.38 -21.18
N ARG A 19 26.95 48.23 -22.42
CA ARG A 19 28.34 47.89 -22.80
C ARG A 19 29.19 49.15 -22.59
N ALA A 20 30.49 49.17 -22.31
CA ALA A 20 31.53 48.16 -22.10
C ALA A 20 32.67 48.87 -21.35
N GLN A 21 33.43 48.15 -20.53
CA GLN A 21 34.88 48.35 -20.37
C GLN A 21 35.47 47.18 -19.59
N GLU A 22 36.53 46.62 -20.15
CA GLU A 22 37.39 45.59 -19.58
C GLU A 22 38.13 46.15 -18.36
N ASP A 23 38.07 45.43 -17.25
CA ASP A 23 39.09 45.40 -16.19
C ASP A 23 38.81 44.15 -15.34
N GLU A 24 39.79 43.25 -15.22
CA GLU A 24 39.73 42.08 -14.32
C GLU A 24 39.52 42.52 -12.86
N PRO A 25 38.90 41.67 -12.03
CA PRO A 25 39.72 41.11 -10.97
C PRO A 25 39.40 39.66 -10.57
N SER A 26 40.47 39.01 -10.10
CA SER A 26 40.53 37.89 -9.16
C SER A 26 39.30 37.74 -8.26
N SER A 27 38.71 36.54 -8.26
CA SER A 27 38.16 35.81 -7.09
C SER A 27 37.19 34.71 -7.52
N PHE A 28 37.61 33.81 -8.40
CA PHE A 28 37.01 32.47 -8.45
C PHE A 28 37.61 31.64 -7.32
N VAL A 29 37.21 31.97 -6.09
CA VAL A 29 37.45 31.14 -4.92
C VAL A 29 36.61 29.88 -5.09
N ARG A 30 37.28 28.74 -5.01
CA ARG A 30 36.78 27.37 -5.08
C ARG A 30 35.45 27.21 -4.33
N VAL A 31 34.39 26.84 -5.05
CA VAL A 31 33.10 26.41 -4.46
C VAL A 31 32.99 24.88 -4.46
N GLU A 32 34.06 24.17 -4.80
CA GLU A 32 34.08 22.69 -4.83
C GLU A 32 34.59 22.06 -3.52
N GLU A 33 35.17 22.84 -2.60
CA GLU A 33 35.74 22.33 -1.33
C GLU A 33 34.82 22.49 -0.09
N ALA A 34 33.55 22.88 -0.27
CA ALA A 34 32.63 23.18 0.85
C ALA A 34 31.36 22.29 0.94
N ILE A 35 31.23 21.26 0.09
CA ILE A 35 30.09 20.30 0.13
C ILE A 35 30.53 18.91 0.63
N GLU A 36 31.81 18.70 0.94
CA GLU A 36 32.26 17.63 1.84
C GLU A 36 32.05 18.05 3.31
N VAL A 37 30.85 18.51 3.65
CA VAL A 37 30.40 18.45 5.05
C VAL A 37 29.98 17.01 5.28
N ASP A 38 31.00 16.20 5.59
CA ASP A 38 30.97 15.02 6.44
C ASP A 38 29.55 14.50 6.79
N ILE A 39 28.90 13.87 5.81
CA ILE A 39 27.64 13.14 6.00
C ILE A 39 27.87 11.91 6.89
N GLN A 40 29.12 11.51 7.11
CA GLN A 40 29.49 10.35 7.92
C GLN A 40 29.55 10.64 9.43
N THR A 41 29.67 11.90 9.89
CA THR A 41 29.78 12.19 11.35
C THR A 41 28.49 12.61 12.06
N THR A 42 27.32 12.68 11.42
CA THR A 42 26.10 13.21 12.09
C THR A 42 24.95 12.22 12.30
N ILE A 43 25.11 10.92 12.01
CA ILE A 43 24.08 9.92 12.38
C ILE A 43 24.71 8.72 13.09
N HIS A 44 25.46 8.97 14.17
CA HIS A 44 25.34 8.06 15.30
C HIS A 44 24.05 8.45 16.03
N THR A 45 22.91 7.96 15.56
CA THR A 45 21.78 7.81 16.48
C THR A 45 22.27 6.88 17.57
N ASP A 46 22.38 7.43 18.78
CA ASP A 46 22.52 6.66 20.01
C ASP A 46 21.54 5.48 19.94
N ASP A 47 22.02 4.24 20.09
CA ASP A 47 21.20 3.02 19.89
C ASP A 47 19.90 3.07 20.72
N GLU A 48 19.90 3.80 21.84
CA GLU A 48 18.70 4.05 22.65
C GLU A 48 17.69 4.97 21.95
N LYS A 49 18.14 6.02 21.26
CA LYS A 49 17.26 6.94 20.51
C LYS A 49 16.64 6.23 19.31
N GLU A 50 17.39 5.40 18.62
CA GLU A 50 16.87 4.62 17.48
C GLU A 50 15.73 3.71 17.95
N LYS A 51 15.93 2.98 19.06
CA LYS A 51 14.90 2.14 19.68
C LYS A 51 13.64 2.90 20.07
N ILE A 52 13.78 4.15 20.53
CA ILE A 52 12.62 5.00 20.84
C ILE A 52 11.84 5.32 19.55
N LEU A 53 12.54 5.64 18.46
CA LEU A 53 11.90 5.96 17.18
C LEU A 53 11.24 4.75 16.53
N THR A 54 11.83 3.55 16.68
CA THR A 54 11.31 2.30 16.08
C THR A 54 10.36 1.53 17.01
N GLY A 55 10.18 1.94 18.27
CA GLY A 55 9.36 1.21 19.25
C GLY A 55 7.99 0.73 18.75
N PRO A 56 7.14 1.59 18.14
CA PRO A 56 5.88 1.16 17.54
C PRO A 56 6.02 0.12 16.42
N LEU A 57 7.05 0.26 15.57
CA LEU A 57 7.34 -0.67 14.48
C LEU A 57 7.83 -2.03 15.02
N ASP A 58 8.71 -2.01 16.01
CA ASP A 58 9.27 -3.22 16.62
C ASP A 58 8.18 -3.99 17.37
N TYR A 59 7.31 -3.30 18.10
CA TYR A 59 6.14 -3.91 18.74
C TYR A 59 5.24 -4.66 17.74
N LEU A 60 4.97 -4.06 16.58
CA LEU A 60 4.17 -4.73 15.55
C LEU A 60 4.88 -5.97 14.98
N ARG A 61 6.21 -5.94 14.89
CA ARG A 61 7.05 -7.05 14.39
C ARG A 61 7.16 -8.21 15.36
N GLU A 62 7.00 -7.99 16.67
CA GLU A 62 6.97 -9.06 17.68
C GLU A 62 5.83 -10.07 17.46
N ASN A 63 4.78 -9.65 16.77
CA ASN A 63 3.62 -10.48 16.45
C ASN A 63 3.56 -10.69 14.93
N PRO A 64 4.39 -11.54 14.32
CA PRO A 64 4.48 -11.65 12.86
C PRO A 64 3.19 -12.21 12.24
N GLY A 65 2.86 -11.70 11.05
CA GLY A 65 1.75 -12.21 10.24
C GLY A 65 2.12 -13.46 9.44
N LYS A 66 1.27 -13.83 8.48
CA LYS A 66 1.48 -15.02 7.61
C LYS A 66 2.62 -14.88 6.58
N ASP A 67 3.28 -13.71 6.55
CA ASP A 67 4.31 -13.28 5.60
C ASP A 67 4.03 -13.70 4.15
N ILE A 68 2.87 -13.28 3.66
CA ILE A 68 2.45 -13.56 2.28
C ILE A 68 3.35 -12.81 1.28
N ARG A 69 3.81 -11.61 1.63
CA ARG A 69 4.63 -10.76 0.76
C ARG A 69 6.03 -11.34 0.55
N GLY A 70 6.69 -11.81 1.61
CA GLY A 70 7.98 -12.51 1.49
C GLY A 70 7.86 -13.77 0.62
N LYS A 71 6.84 -14.59 0.86
CA LYS A 71 6.55 -15.78 0.03
C LYS A 71 6.28 -15.42 -1.43
N LEU A 72 5.60 -14.30 -1.69
CA LEU A 72 5.34 -13.83 -3.05
C LEU A 72 6.65 -13.43 -3.74
N ILE A 73 7.50 -12.65 -3.06
CA ILE A 73 8.82 -12.28 -3.57
C ILE A 73 9.63 -13.54 -3.91
N ASP A 74 9.65 -14.54 -3.03
CA ASP A 74 10.35 -15.80 -3.28
C ASP A 74 9.78 -16.57 -4.48
N ALA A 75 8.44 -16.61 -4.59
CA ALA A 75 7.77 -17.25 -5.71
C ALA A 75 8.09 -16.58 -7.06
N PHE A 76 8.13 -15.24 -7.10
CA PHE A 76 8.52 -14.50 -8.31
C PHE A 76 10.02 -14.62 -8.59
N ASN A 77 10.84 -14.83 -7.58
CA ASN A 77 12.27 -14.99 -7.77
C ASN A 77 12.64 -16.31 -8.45
N GLU A 78 11.75 -17.33 -8.44
CA GLU A 78 11.89 -18.50 -9.31
C GLU A 78 11.97 -18.09 -10.79
N PHE A 79 11.32 -16.99 -11.19
CA PHE A 79 11.32 -16.48 -12.55
C PHE A 79 12.36 -15.38 -12.79
N LEU A 80 12.46 -14.43 -11.86
CA LEU A 80 13.25 -13.21 -12.02
C LEU A 80 14.73 -13.41 -11.66
N GLU A 81 15.08 -14.43 -10.86
CA GLU A 81 16.49 -14.76 -10.54
C GLU A 81 17.33 -13.54 -10.15
N VAL A 82 16.76 -12.68 -9.30
CA VAL A 82 17.41 -11.47 -8.81
C VAL A 82 18.64 -11.87 -7.97
N PRO A 83 19.79 -11.17 -8.09
CA PRO A 83 20.94 -11.41 -7.23
C PRO A 83 20.56 -11.35 -5.74
N ASN A 84 21.04 -12.31 -4.94
CA ASN A 84 20.61 -12.48 -3.56
C ASN A 84 20.80 -11.22 -2.70
N ASP A 85 21.92 -10.48 -2.89
CA ASP A 85 22.17 -9.23 -2.16
C ASP A 85 21.12 -8.16 -2.45
N LYS A 86 20.59 -8.11 -3.69
CA LYS A 86 19.52 -7.20 -4.09
C LYS A 86 18.15 -7.68 -3.64
N LEU A 87 17.90 -8.99 -3.73
CA LEU A 87 16.66 -9.59 -3.24
C LEU A 87 16.46 -9.32 -1.75
N ASP A 88 17.53 -9.43 -0.94
CA ASP A 88 17.48 -9.14 0.50
C ASP A 88 17.17 -7.66 0.77
N VAL A 89 17.72 -6.74 -0.01
CA VAL A 89 17.38 -5.30 0.06
C VAL A 89 15.90 -5.09 -0.26
N ILE A 90 15.40 -5.68 -1.34
CA ILE A 90 13.99 -5.57 -1.75
C ILE A 90 13.06 -6.12 -0.67
N LYS A 91 13.38 -7.28 -0.09
CA LYS A 91 12.60 -7.86 1.02
C LYS A 91 12.55 -6.92 2.23
N ARG A 92 13.66 -6.29 2.61
CA ARG A 92 13.69 -5.30 3.72
C ARG A 92 12.83 -4.07 3.41
N ILE A 93 12.91 -3.54 2.20
CA ILE A 93 12.08 -2.40 1.76
C ILE A 93 10.59 -2.76 1.90
N ILE A 94 10.18 -3.90 1.35
CA ILE A 94 8.77 -4.30 1.36
C ILE A 94 8.27 -4.61 2.78
N ASP A 95 9.09 -5.23 3.63
CA ASP A 95 8.75 -5.46 5.03
C ASP A 95 8.58 -4.14 5.81
N LEU A 96 9.52 -3.20 5.68
CA LEU A 96 9.44 -1.87 6.30
C LEU A 96 8.16 -1.15 5.89
N LEU A 97 7.91 -1.06 4.58
CA LEU A 97 6.74 -0.38 4.04
C LEU A 97 5.44 -1.05 4.48
N HIS A 98 5.39 -2.38 4.48
CA HIS A 98 4.19 -3.11 4.86
C HIS A 98 3.84 -2.87 6.34
N ASN A 99 4.82 -2.99 7.24
CA ASN A 99 4.56 -2.78 8.66
C ASN A 99 4.28 -1.31 8.96
N ALA A 100 4.98 -0.37 8.31
CA ALA A 100 4.70 1.06 8.42
C ALA A 100 3.29 1.40 7.94
N SER A 101 2.84 0.85 6.82
CA SER A 101 1.48 1.10 6.32
C SER A 101 0.43 0.54 7.27
N LEU A 102 0.65 -0.63 7.88
CA LEU A 102 -0.27 -1.20 8.87
C LEU A 102 -0.43 -0.29 10.10
N LEU A 103 0.66 0.31 10.59
CA LEU A 103 0.61 1.26 11.71
C LEU A 103 -0.25 2.49 11.39
N ILE A 104 -0.13 3.02 10.16
CA ILE A 104 -0.92 4.16 9.70
C ILE A 104 -2.38 3.76 9.46
N ASP A 105 -2.62 2.63 8.80
CA ASP A 105 -3.94 2.07 8.49
C ASP A 105 -4.75 1.83 9.79
N ASP A 106 -4.13 1.20 10.80
CA ASP A 106 -4.76 0.99 12.13
C ASP A 106 -5.25 2.30 12.77
N ILE A 107 -4.51 3.40 12.59
CA ILE A 107 -4.89 4.72 13.07
C ILE A 107 -6.02 5.31 12.22
N GLN A 108 -5.89 5.23 10.91
CA GLN A 108 -6.84 5.80 9.95
C GLN A 108 -8.21 5.13 10.04
N ASP A 109 -8.24 3.84 10.38
CA ASP A 109 -9.44 3.03 10.50
C ASP A 109 -9.96 2.94 11.93
N SER A 110 -9.22 3.49 12.91
CA SER A 110 -9.57 3.39 14.33
C SER A 110 -9.69 1.94 14.81
N SER A 111 -8.86 1.06 14.25
CA SER A 111 -8.80 -0.36 14.60
C SER A 111 -8.41 -0.52 16.07
N THR A 112 -8.87 -1.60 16.71
CA THR A 112 -8.59 -1.87 18.13
C THR A 112 -7.57 -2.99 18.32
N LEU A 113 -7.56 -3.95 17.39
CA LEU A 113 -6.70 -5.13 17.44
C LEU A 113 -5.94 -5.31 16.12
N ARG A 114 -4.71 -5.80 16.22
CA ARG A 114 -3.91 -6.25 15.08
C ARG A 114 -3.26 -7.57 15.45
N ARG A 115 -3.57 -8.63 14.69
CA ARG A 115 -3.03 -9.99 14.92
C ARG A 115 -3.31 -10.50 16.35
N GLY A 116 -4.49 -10.17 16.90
CA GLY A 116 -4.94 -10.61 18.22
C GLY A 116 -4.38 -9.83 19.41
N VAL A 117 -3.56 -8.80 19.17
CA VAL A 117 -3.01 -7.93 20.23
C VAL A 117 -3.44 -6.47 20.01
N PRO A 118 -3.40 -5.61 21.05
CA PRO A 118 -3.75 -4.19 20.89
C PRO A 118 -2.90 -3.50 19.81
N VAL A 119 -3.53 -2.63 19.03
CA VAL A 119 -2.84 -1.80 18.02
C VAL A 119 -1.77 -0.90 18.64
N ALA A 120 -0.67 -0.65 17.93
CA ALA A 120 0.47 0.10 18.45
C ALA A 120 0.10 1.50 18.97
N HIS A 121 -0.84 2.19 18.31
CA HIS A 121 -1.26 3.53 18.71
C HIS A 121 -2.03 3.56 20.03
N SER A 122 -2.59 2.43 20.48
CA SER A 122 -3.21 2.29 21.81
C SER A 122 -2.18 2.17 22.93
N ILE A 123 -0.94 1.77 22.62
CA ILE A 123 0.16 1.58 23.57
C ILE A 123 1.09 2.80 23.58
N PHE A 124 1.56 3.21 22.40
CA PHE A 124 2.55 4.29 22.24
C PHE A 124 1.92 5.66 21.98
N GLY A 125 0.60 5.70 21.74
CA GLY A 125 -0.12 6.90 21.35
C GLY A 125 0.00 7.20 19.85
N VAL A 126 -1.05 7.80 19.31
CA VAL A 126 -1.19 8.15 17.88
C VAL A 126 0.02 8.91 17.34
N ALA A 127 0.52 9.92 18.07
CA ALA A 127 1.61 10.77 17.61
C ALA A 127 2.92 10.00 17.39
N GLN A 128 3.30 9.13 18.33
CA GLN A 128 4.53 8.34 18.19
C GLN A 128 4.39 7.30 17.09
N THR A 129 3.24 6.65 16.99
CA THR A 129 2.99 5.64 15.95
C THR A 129 3.04 6.24 14.55
N ILE A 130 2.44 7.42 14.32
CA ILE A 130 2.55 8.14 13.03
C ILE A 130 4.01 8.48 12.73
N ASN A 131 4.75 9.02 13.70
CA ASN A 131 6.15 9.39 13.51
C ASN A 131 7.01 8.18 13.16
N SER A 132 6.85 7.07 13.89
CA SER A 132 7.59 5.82 13.68
C SER A 132 7.32 5.23 12.29
N ALA A 133 6.05 5.19 11.87
CA ALA A 133 5.68 4.69 10.56
C ALA A 133 6.23 5.56 9.41
N ASN A 134 6.11 6.89 9.53
CA ASN A 134 6.65 7.81 8.53
C ASN A 134 8.18 7.73 8.47
N TYR A 135 8.84 7.58 9.62
CA TYR A 135 10.28 7.37 9.68
C TYR A 135 10.70 6.08 8.94
N ALA A 136 9.96 4.99 9.12
CA ALA A 136 10.20 3.73 8.41
C ALA A 136 10.04 3.86 6.89
N TYR A 137 9.15 4.71 6.39
CA TYR A 137 9.09 5.03 4.95
C TYR A 137 10.40 5.65 4.44
N PHE A 138 11.01 6.58 5.19
CA PHE A 138 12.28 7.17 4.76
C PHE A 138 13.47 6.22 4.93
N ILE A 139 13.44 5.31 5.90
CA ILE A 139 14.42 4.22 5.98
C ILE A 139 14.30 3.33 4.74
N ALA A 140 13.09 2.90 4.37
CA ALA A 140 12.88 2.09 3.17
C ALA A 140 13.35 2.81 1.90
N GLN A 141 13.14 4.12 1.80
CA GLN A 141 13.67 4.93 0.69
C GLN A 141 15.21 4.94 0.68
N ARG A 142 15.87 5.06 1.84
CA ARG A 142 17.33 5.03 1.95
C ARG A 142 17.92 3.70 1.45
N GLU A 143 17.26 2.58 1.73
CA GLU A 143 17.70 1.24 1.29
C GLU A 143 17.80 1.13 -0.24
N LEU A 144 17.06 1.94 -1.01
CA LEU A 144 17.13 1.97 -2.49
C LEU A 144 18.54 2.30 -3.00
N THR A 145 19.36 2.98 -2.20
CA THR A 145 20.77 3.29 -2.55
C THR A 145 21.66 2.05 -2.65
N LEU A 146 21.20 0.91 -2.12
CA LEU A 146 21.89 -0.38 -2.19
C LEU A 146 21.53 -1.19 -3.43
N LEU A 147 20.53 -0.73 -4.20
CA LEU A 147 20.14 -1.31 -5.50
C LEU A 147 21.01 -0.73 -6.62
N THR A 148 21.17 -1.48 -7.71
CA THR A 148 22.06 -1.12 -8.82
C THR A 148 21.39 -0.11 -9.76
N ASN A 149 20.09 -0.29 -10.00
CA ASN A 149 19.36 0.43 -11.02
C ASN A 149 18.72 1.71 -10.46
N PRO A 150 19.10 2.91 -10.95
CA PRO A 150 18.57 4.18 -10.45
C PRO A 150 17.06 4.34 -10.68
N ILE A 151 16.46 3.57 -11.59
CA ILE A 151 15.00 3.57 -11.80
C ILE A 151 14.22 3.15 -10.54
N SER A 152 14.88 2.46 -9.60
CA SER A 152 14.31 2.02 -8.33
C SER A 152 13.70 3.18 -7.52
N PHE A 153 14.30 4.37 -7.56
CA PHE A 153 13.74 5.57 -6.91
C PHE A 153 12.43 6.04 -7.54
N SER A 154 12.33 6.01 -8.87
CA SER A 154 11.11 6.36 -9.59
C SER A 154 10.02 5.34 -9.32
N ILE A 155 10.34 4.04 -9.40
CA ILE A 155 9.40 2.95 -9.08
C ILE A 155 8.85 3.13 -7.65
N TYR A 156 9.74 3.33 -6.67
CA TYR A 156 9.36 3.54 -5.27
C TYR A 156 8.41 4.71 -5.11
N THR A 157 8.74 5.85 -5.70
CA THR A 157 7.94 7.07 -5.59
C THR A 157 6.58 6.91 -6.27
N GLU A 158 6.55 6.35 -7.47
CA GLU A 158 5.31 6.10 -8.21
C GLU A 158 4.38 5.18 -7.43
N GLU A 159 4.87 4.03 -6.97
CA GLU A 159 4.01 3.07 -6.28
C GLU A 159 3.52 3.62 -4.93
N LEU A 160 4.34 4.36 -4.17
CA LEU A 160 3.85 5.03 -2.96
C LEU A 160 2.78 6.07 -3.23
N LEU A 161 2.86 6.80 -4.35
CA LEU A 161 1.77 7.68 -4.76
C LEU A 161 0.51 6.88 -5.10
N HIS A 162 0.64 5.71 -5.74
CA HIS A 162 -0.49 4.81 -5.96
C HIS A 162 -1.09 4.32 -4.63
N LEU A 163 -0.29 3.85 -3.67
CA LEU A 163 -0.77 3.45 -2.34
C LEU A 163 -1.62 4.55 -1.69
N HIS A 164 -1.12 5.79 -1.70
CA HIS A 164 -1.82 6.92 -1.09
C HIS A 164 -3.06 7.37 -1.86
N ARG A 165 -3.08 7.24 -3.20
CA ARG A 165 -4.28 7.47 -4.01
C ARG A 165 -5.38 6.47 -3.68
N GLY A 166 -5.02 5.17 -3.61
CA GLY A 166 -5.94 4.11 -3.22
C GLY A 166 -6.51 4.35 -1.83
N GLN A 167 -5.63 4.52 -0.82
CA GLN A 167 -6.05 4.80 0.56
C GLN A 167 -6.89 6.07 0.65
N GLY A 168 -6.50 7.15 -0.01
CA GLY A 168 -7.22 8.41 0.01
C GLY A 168 -8.65 8.30 -0.53
N MET A 169 -8.87 7.53 -1.59
CA MET A 169 -10.21 7.32 -2.15
C MET A 169 -11.09 6.46 -1.25
N GLU A 170 -10.53 5.40 -0.65
CA GLU A 170 -11.24 4.55 0.32
C GLU A 170 -11.71 5.37 1.53
N LEU A 171 -10.81 6.17 2.12
CA LEU A 171 -11.13 7.07 3.22
C LEU A 171 -12.17 8.11 2.81
N HIS A 172 -12.05 8.68 1.61
CA HIS A 172 -13.01 9.65 1.09
C HIS A 172 -14.42 9.06 1.01
N TRP A 173 -14.58 7.88 0.41
CA TRP A 173 -15.87 7.21 0.30
C TRP A 173 -16.46 6.90 1.67
N ARG A 174 -15.65 6.33 2.57
CA ARG A 174 -16.02 6.01 3.95
C ARG A 174 -16.50 7.24 4.72
N ASP A 175 -15.77 8.35 4.64
CA ASP A 175 -16.03 9.55 5.43
C ASP A 175 -17.11 10.46 4.83
N THR A 176 -17.32 10.41 3.51
CA THR A 176 -18.43 11.10 2.83
C THR A 176 -19.69 10.24 2.68
N LEU A 177 -19.62 8.98 3.08
CA LEU A 177 -20.69 7.99 2.96
C LEU A 177 -21.17 7.78 1.51
N GLN A 178 -20.23 7.88 0.56
CA GLN A 178 -20.50 7.67 -0.86
C GLN A 178 -20.07 6.26 -1.27
N CYS A 179 -21.03 5.38 -1.54
CA CYS A 179 -20.73 4.03 -2.03
C CYS A 179 -20.15 4.10 -3.45
N PRO A 180 -18.93 3.58 -3.71
CA PRO A 180 -18.34 3.56 -5.04
C PRO A 180 -19.06 2.57 -5.98
N SER A 181 -18.74 2.64 -7.27
CA SER A 181 -18.99 1.56 -8.23
C SER A 181 -18.00 0.40 -8.03
N GLU A 182 -18.29 -0.75 -8.65
CA GLU A 182 -17.35 -1.87 -8.63
C GLU A 182 -16.04 -1.51 -9.35
N GLU A 183 -16.11 -0.79 -10.47
CA GLU A 183 -14.94 -0.37 -11.24
C GLU A 183 -14.06 0.60 -10.44
N GLU A 184 -14.68 1.55 -9.74
CA GLU A 184 -13.97 2.47 -8.84
C GLU A 184 -13.27 1.71 -7.71
N TYR A 185 -13.97 0.76 -7.08
CA TYR A 185 -13.36 -0.09 -6.06
C TYR A 185 -12.19 -0.91 -6.60
N ILE A 186 -12.32 -1.50 -7.80
CA ILE A 186 -11.24 -2.28 -8.41
C ILE A 186 -10.00 -1.39 -8.61
N GLN A 187 -10.18 -0.18 -9.14
CA GLN A 187 -9.07 0.76 -9.31
C GLN A 187 -8.42 1.13 -7.97
N MET A 188 -9.24 1.40 -6.94
CA MET A 188 -8.75 1.66 -5.59
C MET A 188 -7.94 0.49 -5.03
N ALA A 189 -8.43 -0.75 -5.17
CA ALA A 189 -7.77 -1.95 -4.69
C ALA A 189 -6.42 -2.20 -5.41
N LEU A 190 -6.38 -1.95 -6.72
CA LEU A 190 -5.14 -1.99 -7.50
C LEU A 190 -4.14 -0.94 -7.01
N ASP A 191 -4.59 0.24 -6.61
CA ASP A 191 -3.74 1.30 -6.09
C ASP A 191 -3.25 1.01 -4.65
N LYS A 192 -4.15 0.66 -3.72
CA LYS A 192 -3.87 0.40 -2.30
C LYS A 192 -3.07 -0.89 -2.07
N THR A 193 -3.64 -2.04 -2.44
CA THR A 193 -3.05 -3.36 -2.17
C THR A 193 -2.17 -3.83 -3.31
N GLY A 194 -2.60 -3.59 -4.56
CA GLY A 194 -1.80 -3.89 -5.74
C GLY A 194 -0.48 -3.10 -5.78
N GLY A 195 -0.47 -1.85 -5.31
CA GLY A 195 0.72 -0.99 -5.38
C GLY A 195 1.93 -1.52 -4.61
N LEU A 196 1.74 -2.13 -3.43
CA LEU A 196 2.88 -2.65 -2.67
C LEU A 196 3.43 -3.94 -3.29
N PHE A 197 2.56 -4.76 -3.90
CA PHE A 197 3.01 -5.91 -4.68
C PHE A 197 3.69 -5.49 -5.99
N ARG A 198 3.13 -4.51 -6.71
CA ARG A 198 3.77 -3.92 -7.89
C ARG A 198 5.13 -3.35 -7.56
N LEU A 199 5.28 -2.64 -6.44
CA LEU A 199 6.58 -2.13 -5.99
C LEU A 199 7.61 -3.26 -5.86
N ALA A 200 7.25 -4.35 -5.16
CA ALA A 200 8.14 -5.49 -4.99
C ALA A 200 8.59 -6.06 -6.35
N ILE A 201 7.64 -6.35 -7.24
CA ILE A 201 7.93 -7.00 -8.53
C ILE A 201 8.64 -6.06 -9.51
N ARG A 202 8.28 -4.77 -9.54
CA ARG A 202 8.98 -3.78 -10.39
C ARG A 202 10.42 -3.56 -9.93
N LEU A 203 10.69 -3.54 -8.62
CA LEU A 203 12.07 -3.49 -8.11
C LEU A 203 12.85 -4.76 -8.47
N MET A 204 12.23 -5.94 -8.34
CA MET A 204 12.85 -7.20 -8.75
C MET A 204 13.16 -7.22 -10.25
N GLN A 205 12.23 -6.80 -11.09
CA GLN A 205 12.42 -6.68 -12.54
C GLN A 205 13.57 -5.71 -12.88
N ALA A 206 13.72 -4.61 -12.14
CA ALA A 206 14.79 -3.63 -12.36
C ALA A 206 16.20 -4.18 -12.06
N GLU A 207 16.29 -5.19 -11.18
CA GLU A 207 17.54 -5.88 -10.81
C GLU A 207 17.68 -7.27 -11.44
N SER A 208 16.75 -7.65 -12.33
CA SER A 208 16.71 -8.93 -13.04
C SER A 208 17.21 -8.77 -14.47
N ALA A 209 17.74 -9.86 -15.05
CA ALA A 209 18.01 -9.94 -16.48
C ALA A 209 16.74 -10.30 -17.30
N SER A 210 15.64 -10.67 -16.64
CA SER A 210 14.39 -11.03 -17.30
C SER A 210 13.73 -9.82 -17.95
N GLY A 211 13.30 -9.98 -19.21
CA GLY A 211 12.54 -8.96 -19.95
C GLY A 211 11.02 -9.13 -19.90
N ILE A 212 10.52 -10.11 -19.13
CA ILE A 212 9.09 -10.40 -19.03
C ILE A 212 8.43 -9.42 -18.06
N ASP A 213 7.30 -8.84 -18.47
CA ASP A 213 6.49 -7.99 -17.62
C ASP A 213 5.50 -8.83 -16.79
N TYR A 214 5.71 -8.86 -15.48
CA TYR A 214 4.88 -9.55 -14.51
C TYR A 214 3.83 -8.64 -13.84
N VAL A 215 3.77 -7.35 -14.19
CA VAL A 215 2.80 -6.41 -13.62
C VAL A 215 1.34 -6.89 -13.81
N PRO A 216 0.90 -7.40 -14.98
CA PRO A 216 -0.48 -7.88 -15.13
C PRO A 216 -0.86 -9.02 -14.17
N LEU A 217 0.09 -9.91 -13.88
CA LEU A 217 -0.11 -11.00 -12.92
C LEU A 217 -0.19 -10.44 -11.50
N VAL A 218 0.72 -9.53 -11.13
CA VAL A 218 0.74 -8.97 -9.78
C VAL A 218 -0.49 -8.11 -9.48
N GLU A 219 -1.05 -7.41 -10.48
CA GLU A 219 -2.31 -6.68 -10.34
C GLU A 219 -3.49 -7.61 -10.11
N THR A 220 -3.55 -8.73 -10.84
CA THR A 220 -4.59 -9.76 -10.66
C THR A 220 -4.51 -10.35 -9.25
N LEU A 221 -3.29 -10.65 -8.78
CA LEU A 221 -3.06 -11.11 -7.41
C LEU A 221 -3.44 -10.06 -6.37
N GLY A 222 -3.06 -8.80 -6.56
CA GLY A 222 -3.39 -7.70 -5.65
C GLY A 222 -4.91 -7.54 -5.47
N LEU A 223 -5.67 -7.57 -6.57
CA LEU A 223 -7.12 -7.51 -6.52
C LEU A 223 -7.72 -8.74 -5.83
N LEU A 224 -7.21 -9.94 -6.15
CA LEU A 224 -7.62 -11.19 -5.48
C LEU A 224 -7.38 -11.14 -3.97
N PHE A 225 -6.21 -10.66 -3.53
CA PHE A 225 -5.87 -10.50 -2.11
C PHE A 225 -6.83 -9.55 -1.41
N GLN A 226 -7.13 -8.38 -2.01
CA GLN A 226 -8.03 -7.40 -1.40
C GLN A 226 -9.46 -7.96 -1.26
N ILE A 227 -10.04 -8.47 -2.35
CA ILE A 227 -11.41 -9.00 -2.33
C ILE A 227 -11.53 -10.18 -1.36
N ARG A 228 -10.49 -11.01 -1.25
CA ARG A 228 -10.46 -12.11 -0.29
C ARG A 228 -10.34 -11.62 1.15
N ASP A 229 -9.54 -10.58 1.44
CA ASP A 229 -9.45 -10.00 2.78
C ASP A 229 -10.80 -9.43 3.22
N ASP A 230 -11.46 -8.67 2.34
CA ASP A 230 -12.80 -8.12 2.53
C ASP A 230 -13.86 -9.21 2.79
N TYR A 231 -13.82 -10.30 2.03
CA TYR A 231 -14.70 -11.45 2.24
C TYR A 231 -14.42 -12.12 3.61
N GLN A 232 -13.14 -12.36 3.93
CA GLN A 232 -12.75 -13.02 5.18
C GLN A 232 -13.04 -12.18 6.42
N ASN A 233 -13.00 -10.84 6.32
CA ASN A 233 -13.38 -9.94 7.41
C ASN A 233 -14.81 -10.21 7.91
N LEU A 234 -15.73 -10.57 7.00
CA LEU A 234 -17.14 -10.77 7.33
C LEU A 234 -17.54 -12.24 7.56
N GLN A 235 -16.78 -13.21 7.05
CA GLN A 235 -17.14 -14.64 7.09
C GLN A 235 -16.24 -15.52 7.97
N SER A 236 -15.05 -15.06 8.40
CA SER A 236 -14.08 -15.92 9.09
C SER A 236 -14.03 -15.70 10.60
N ASP A 237 -14.23 -16.78 11.36
CA ASP A 237 -14.03 -16.80 12.83
C ASP A 237 -12.58 -16.50 13.23
N THR A 238 -11.61 -16.95 12.42
CA THR A 238 -10.18 -16.67 12.66
C THR A 238 -9.88 -15.18 12.45
N TYR A 239 -10.48 -14.54 11.45
CA TYR A 239 -10.37 -13.09 11.29
C TYR A 239 -11.02 -12.35 12.45
N SER A 240 -12.20 -12.80 12.87
CA SER A 240 -12.91 -12.24 14.02
C SER A 240 -12.06 -12.27 15.29
N THR A 241 -11.22 -13.30 15.46
CA THR A 241 -10.29 -13.40 16.60
C THR A 241 -9.09 -12.45 16.47
N ASN A 242 -8.58 -12.24 15.25
CA ASN A 242 -7.35 -11.47 15.02
C ASN A 242 -7.56 -9.96 14.88
N LYS A 243 -8.72 -9.54 14.36
CA LYS A 243 -9.08 -8.16 14.02
C LYS A 243 -10.33 -7.66 14.80
N GLY A 244 -11.13 -8.59 15.32
CA GLY A 244 -12.45 -8.29 15.89
C GLY A 244 -13.56 -8.70 14.92
N PHE A 245 -14.75 -8.97 15.47
CA PHE A 245 -15.89 -9.47 14.69
C PHE A 245 -16.39 -8.41 13.69
N CYS A 246 -16.26 -8.70 12.38
CA CYS A 246 -16.71 -7.84 11.28
C CYS A 246 -16.22 -6.39 11.40
N GLU A 247 -14.91 -6.22 11.54
CA GLU A 247 -14.27 -4.92 11.74
C GLU A 247 -14.62 -3.90 10.63
N ASP A 248 -14.71 -4.35 9.36
CA ASP A 248 -15.03 -3.47 8.22
C ASP A 248 -16.37 -2.73 8.43
N ILE A 249 -17.36 -3.36 9.09
CA ILE A 249 -18.63 -2.71 9.43
C ILE A 249 -18.44 -1.66 10.53
N GLY A 250 -17.58 -1.93 11.51
CA GLY A 250 -17.21 -1.00 12.57
C GLY A 250 -16.46 0.21 12.03
N GLU A 251 -15.60 0.02 11.03
CA GLU A 251 -14.87 1.10 10.34
C GLU A 251 -15.80 1.93 9.45
N GLY A 252 -16.95 1.38 9.06
CA GLY A 252 -17.86 1.97 8.07
C GLY A 252 -17.33 1.84 6.63
N LYS A 253 -16.45 0.87 6.41
CA LYS A 253 -15.73 0.66 5.15
C LYS A 253 -16.67 0.13 4.06
N PHE A 254 -16.45 0.59 2.83
CA PHE A 254 -17.11 0.07 1.64
C PHE A 254 -16.30 -1.11 1.07
N SER A 255 -16.31 -2.25 1.75
CA SER A 255 -15.66 -3.47 1.27
C SER A 255 -16.43 -4.11 0.11
N TYR A 256 -15.79 -4.98 -0.69
CA TYR A 256 -16.40 -5.58 -1.89
C TYR A 256 -17.81 -6.19 -1.69
N PRO A 257 -18.06 -7.06 -0.68
CA PRO A 257 -19.40 -7.60 -0.41
C PRO A 257 -20.42 -6.53 -0.01
N ILE A 258 -19.97 -5.49 0.70
CA ILE A 258 -20.79 -4.36 1.16
C ILE A 258 -21.22 -3.51 -0.04
N ILE A 259 -20.29 -3.18 -0.94
CA ILE A 259 -20.58 -2.43 -2.18
C ILE A 259 -21.63 -3.17 -3.00
N HIS A 260 -21.42 -4.47 -3.25
CA HIS A 260 -22.40 -5.26 -4.00
C HIS A 260 -23.77 -5.25 -3.32
N SER A 261 -23.83 -5.42 -1.98
CA SER A 261 -25.08 -5.45 -1.23
C SER A 261 -25.86 -4.14 -1.37
N ILE A 262 -25.20 -3.00 -1.13
CA ILE A 262 -25.80 -1.66 -1.27
C ILE A 262 -26.30 -1.44 -2.70
N ARG A 263 -25.49 -1.75 -3.70
CA ARG A 263 -25.84 -1.49 -5.12
C ARG A 263 -26.90 -2.44 -5.65
N SER A 264 -27.04 -3.64 -5.09
CA SER A 264 -28.10 -4.58 -5.47
C SER A 264 -29.49 -4.16 -4.97
N ARG A 265 -29.56 -3.32 -3.93
CA ARG A 265 -30.80 -2.78 -3.33
C ARG A 265 -30.65 -1.28 -3.03
N PRO A 266 -30.56 -0.41 -4.06
CA PRO A 266 -30.24 1.01 -3.87
C PRO A 266 -31.30 1.79 -3.08
N GLU A 267 -32.54 1.33 -3.06
CA GLU A 267 -33.64 1.94 -2.29
C GLU A 267 -33.58 1.60 -0.79
N ASP A 268 -32.74 0.63 -0.39
CA ASP A 268 -32.64 0.17 0.99
C ASP A 268 -31.43 0.79 1.69
N LEU A 269 -31.70 1.80 2.51
CA LEU A 269 -30.68 2.55 3.22
C LEU A 269 -30.17 1.89 4.51
N ARG A 270 -30.64 0.68 4.85
CA ARG A 270 -30.27 0.02 6.12
C ARG A 270 -28.77 -0.17 6.26
N LEU A 271 -28.13 -0.80 5.27
CA LEU A 271 -26.69 -1.08 5.33
C LEU A 271 -25.87 0.21 5.34
N LEU A 272 -26.22 1.20 4.50
CA LEU A 272 -25.57 2.51 4.50
C LEU A 272 -25.69 3.22 5.86
N SER A 273 -26.87 3.13 6.50
CA SER A 273 -27.11 3.69 7.82
C SER A 273 -26.29 2.99 8.89
N ILE A 274 -26.12 1.67 8.80
CA ILE A 274 -25.27 0.89 9.73
C ILE A 274 -23.81 1.32 9.62
N LEU A 275 -23.26 1.41 8.40
CA LEU A 275 -21.87 1.85 8.17
C LEU A 275 -21.63 3.27 8.71
N LYS A 276 -22.60 4.17 8.52
CA LYS A 276 -22.53 5.54 9.06
C LYS A 276 -22.37 5.57 10.58
N GLN A 277 -22.98 4.63 11.30
CA GLN A 277 -22.92 4.60 12.76
C GLN A 277 -21.58 4.11 13.30
N ARG A 278 -20.78 3.38 12.50
CA ARG A 278 -19.52 2.77 12.94
C ARG A 278 -19.67 2.00 14.26
N SER A 279 -20.76 1.24 14.35
CA SER A 279 -21.18 0.62 15.61
C SER A 279 -20.26 -0.53 16.03
N GLU A 280 -19.91 -0.56 17.32
CA GLU A 280 -19.26 -1.70 17.96
C GLU A 280 -20.25 -2.75 18.48
N ASP A 281 -21.57 -2.49 18.39
CA ASP A 281 -22.60 -3.43 18.82
C ASP A 281 -22.61 -4.68 17.91
N LEU A 282 -22.28 -5.83 18.50
CA LEU A 282 -22.26 -7.13 17.83
C LEU A 282 -23.62 -7.51 17.22
N THR A 283 -24.73 -7.06 17.82
CA THR A 283 -26.08 -7.30 17.30
C THR A 283 -26.28 -6.57 15.98
N VAL A 284 -25.82 -5.32 15.89
CA VAL A 284 -25.88 -4.52 14.67
C VAL A 284 -24.97 -5.13 13.59
N ARG A 285 -23.76 -5.56 13.96
CA ARG A 285 -22.83 -6.21 13.01
C ARG A 285 -23.38 -7.53 12.47
N LYS A 286 -23.94 -8.39 13.33
CA LYS A 286 -24.60 -9.64 12.91
C LYS A 286 -25.75 -9.40 11.94
N TYR A 287 -26.62 -8.43 12.27
CA TYR A 287 -27.72 -8.04 11.39
C TYR A 287 -27.23 -7.55 10.01
N ALA A 288 -26.15 -6.77 9.97
CA ALA A 288 -25.56 -6.33 8.71
C ALA A 288 -25.01 -7.50 7.88
N VAL A 289 -24.35 -8.48 8.50
CA VAL A 289 -23.86 -9.70 7.81
C VAL A 289 -25.02 -10.50 7.25
N GLU A 290 -26.07 -10.77 8.03
CA GLU A 290 -27.29 -11.46 7.56
C GLU A 290 -27.95 -10.71 6.40
N TYR A 291 -27.96 -9.38 6.46
CA TYR A 291 -28.48 -8.55 5.37
C TYR A 291 -27.63 -8.68 4.10
N ILE A 292 -26.30 -8.62 4.20
CA ILE A 292 -25.35 -8.82 3.09
C ILE A 292 -25.54 -10.21 2.47
N GLU A 293 -25.69 -11.24 3.29
CA GLU A 293 -25.98 -12.60 2.83
C GLU A 293 -27.30 -12.66 2.05
N SER A 294 -28.35 -12.02 2.56
CA SER A 294 -29.67 -11.97 1.90
C SER A 294 -29.67 -11.29 0.53
N THR A 295 -28.61 -10.55 0.19
CA THR A 295 -28.40 -9.92 -1.12
C THR A 295 -27.60 -10.79 -2.11
N GLY A 296 -27.17 -11.99 -1.69
CA GLY A 296 -26.31 -12.86 -2.51
C GLY A 296 -24.90 -12.32 -2.69
N SER A 297 -24.47 -11.39 -1.83
CA SER A 297 -23.16 -10.74 -1.94
C SER A 297 -22.00 -11.69 -1.70
N PHE A 298 -22.13 -12.65 -0.79
CA PHE A 298 -21.06 -13.62 -0.54
C PHE A 298 -20.85 -14.51 -1.76
N ASP A 299 -21.91 -15.09 -2.34
CA ASP A 299 -21.82 -15.84 -3.60
C ASP A 299 -21.24 -15.01 -4.75
N TYR A 300 -21.57 -13.72 -4.82
CA TYR A 300 -21.00 -12.80 -5.82
C TYR A 300 -19.48 -12.66 -5.65
N CYS A 301 -19.02 -12.46 -4.42
CA CYS A 301 -17.60 -12.37 -4.08
C CYS A 301 -16.86 -13.67 -4.40
N GLU A 302 -17.43 -14.83 -4.05
CA GLU A 302 -16.84 -16.14 -4.33
C GLU A 302 -16.65 -16.37 -5.83
N ARG A 303 -17.65 -16.02 -6.65
CA ARG A 303 -17.52 -16.09 -8.11
C ARG A 303 -16.42 -15.17 -8.64
N LYS A 304 -16.31 -13.95 -8.11
CA LYS A 304 -15.24 -13.02 -8.49
C LYS A 304 -13.86 -13.57 -8.12
N ILE A 305 -13.70 -14.07 -6.91
CA ILE A 305 -12.46 -14.69 -6.42
C ILE A 305 -12.07 -15.89 -7.28
N ALA A 306 -13.02 -16.78 -7.59
CA ALA A 306 -12.77 -17.92 -8.48
C ALA A 306 -12.34 -17.50 -9.90
N SER A 307 -12.95 -16.45 -10.45
CA SER A 307 -12.58 -15.88 -11.75
C SER A 307 -11.15 -15.31 -11.74
N LEU A 308 -10.79 -14.55 -10.71
CA LEU A 308 -9.45 -13.98 -10.55
C LEU A 308 -8.39 -15.07 -10.34
N LEU A 309 -8.70 -16.13 -9.58
CA LEU A 309 -7.84 -17.31 -9.44
C LEU A 309 -7.60 -17.99 -10.79
N GLN A 310 -8.65 -18.18 -11.59
CA GLN A 310 -8.52 -18.76 -12.93
C GLN A 310 -7.64 -17.88 -13.83
N GLN A 311 -7.85 -16.57 -13.81
CA GLN A 311 -7.05 -15.60 -14.56
C GLN A 311 -5.58 -15.64 -14.14
N ALA A 312 -5.30 -15.64 -12.83
CA ALA A 312 -3.94 -15.71 -12.31
C ALA A 312 -3.23 -17.01 -12.71
N ARG A 313 -3.92 -18.17 -12.62
CA ARG A 313 -3.39 -19.46 -13.08
C ARG A 313 -3.05 -19.45 -14.57
N GLU A 314 -3.89 -18.84 -15.39
CA GLU A 314 -3.65 -18.73 -16.83
C GLU A 314 -2.44 -17.82 -17.13
N GLN A 315 -2.31 -16.69 -16.44
CA GLN A 315 -1.15 -15.81 -16.55
C GLN A 315 0.14 -16.52 -16.13
N VAL A 316 0.12 -17.25 -15.01
CA VAL A 316 1.24 -18.07 -14.54
C VAL A 316 1.64 -19.11 -15.58
N ARG A 317 0.69 -19.85 -16.16
CA ARG A 317 1.00 -20.84 -17.22
C ARG A 317 1.67 -20.21 -18.44
N ARG A 318 1.22 -19.03 -18.86
CA ARG A 318 1.84 -18.29 -19.97
C ARG A 318 3.27 -17.87 -19.64
N SER A 319 3.54 -17.46 -18.41
CA SER A 319 4.89 -17.10 -17.95
C SER A 319 5.82 -18.30 -17.79
N ILE A 320 5.29 -19.51 -17.55
CA ILE A 320 6.07 -20.75 -17.36
C ILE A 320 6.33 -21.48 -18.70
N ALA A 321 5.54 -21.23 -19.74
CA ALA A 321 5.65 -21.96 -21.01
C ALA A 321 7.07 -21.97 -21.62
N ASP A 322 7.90 -20.98 -21.28
CA ASP A 322 9.29 -20.87 -21.73
C ASP A 322 10.34 -21.40 -20.74
N THR A 323 9.96 -21.85 -19.54
CA THR A 323 10.90 -22.32 -18.51
C THR A 323 10.45 -23.62 -17.84
N THR A 324 11.12 -24.72 -18.17
CA THR A 324 10.85 -26.04 -17.58
C THR A 324 11.24 -26.02 -16.10
N HIS A 325 10.28 -26.17 -15.19
CA HIS A 325 10.38 -26.28 -13.72
C HIS A 325 10.22 -25.01 -12.84
N ARG A 326 9.85 -23.85 -13.38
CA ARG A 326 9.58 -22.64 -12.57
C ARG A 326 8.08 -22.49 -12.25
N GLY A 327 7.71 -21.95 -11.09
CA GLY A 327 6.33 -21.59 -10.74
C GLY A 327 5.61 -22.48 -9.73
N SER A 328 6.30 -23.43 -9.09
CA SER A 328 5.66 -24.30 -8.09
C SER A 328 5.23 -23.53 -6.84
N GLN A 329 5.97 -22.47 -6.49
CA GLN A 329 5.66 -21.64 -5.32
C GLN A 329 4.46 -20.73 -5.56
N ILE A 330 4.34 -20.13 -6.75
CA ILE A 330 3.19 -19.26 -7.04
C ILE A 330 1.89 -20.08 -7.08
N GLU A 331 1.91 -21.31 -7.60
CA GLU A 331 0.75 -22.21 -7.56
C GLU A 331 0.36 -22.59 -6.12
N LYS A 332 1.34 -22.80 -5.22
CA LYS A 332 1.05 -23.01 -3.78
C LYS A 332 0.37 -21.79 -3.17
N ILE A 333 0.82 -20.58 -3.50
CA ILE A 333 0.18 -19.34 -3.03
C ILE A 333 -1.25 -19.27 -3.57
N LEU A 334 -1.48 -19.53 -4.86
CA LEU A 334 -2.82 -19.53 -5.45
C LEU A 334 -3.76 -20.53 -4.78
N ASN A 335 -3.27 -21.73 -4.45
CA ASN A 335 -4.06 -22.73 -3.73
C ASN A 335 -4.42 -22.27 -2.31
N MET A 336 -3.53 -21.53 -1.62
CA MET A 336 -3.84 -20.95 -0.31
C MET A 336 -4.89 -19.82 -0.38
N LEU A 337 -5.12 -19.24 -1.56
CA LEU A 337 -6.09 -18.18 -1.78
C LEU A 337 -7.47 -18.69 -2.18
N GLU A 338 -7.62 -19.99 -2.42
CA GLU A 338 -8.95 -20.58 -2.58
C GLU A 338 -9.78 -20.38 -1.31
N ILE A 339 -11.09 -20.28 -1.50
CA ILE A 339 -12.06 -20.30 -0.40
C ILE A 339 -12.43 -21.76 -0.19
N ASP A 340 -12.24 -22.26 1.03
CA ASP A 340 -12.68 -23.60 1.40
C ASP A 340 -14.19 -23.67 1.22
N LYS A 341 -14.67 -24.53 0.32
CA LYS A 341 -16.10 -24.84 0.23
C LYS A 341 -16.42 -25.77 1.39
N ASN A 342 -17.14 -25.25 2.39
CA ASN A 342 -17.73 -26.05 3.46
C ASN A 342 -18.74 -27.07 2.91
#